data_AF-A0A183SMG6-F1
#
_entry.id   AF-A0A183SMG6-F1
#
_cell.length_a   1.000
_cell.length_b   1.000
_cell.length_c   1.000
_cell.angle_alpha   90.00
_cell.angle_beta   90.00
_cell.angle_gamma   90.00
#
_symmetry.space_group_name_H-M   'P 1'
#
loop_
_entity.id
_entity.type
_entity.pdbx_description
1 polymer ?
#
loop_
_entity_poly.entity_id
_entity_poly.type
_entity_poly.pdbx_seq_one_letter_code
_entity_poly.pdbx_strand_id
1 'polypeptide(L)' 'MSVDEQCSQTERQARQLYKLCDPENRGFLTREDLARLSDVLPFTEEQLDAVFESLDQDGDEHLTYGEFLDGLGKLC' A
#
# COMPACT_ATOMS: atom_id res chain seq x y z
N MET A 1 -20.18 -17.26 -14.54
CA MET A 1 -19.68 -16.59 -13.33
C MET A 1 -18.39 -15.92 -13.74
N SER A 2 -18.46 -14.64 -14.10
CA SER A 2 -17.36 -13.87 -14.65
C SER A 2 -16.39 -13.52 -13.52
N VAL A 3 -15.16 -14.00 -13.61
CA VAL A 3 -14.14 -13.88 -12.55
C VAL A 3 -13.17 -12.72 -12.76
N ASP A 4 -13.47 -11.77 -13.66
CA ASP A 4 -12.48 -10.76 -14.08
C ASP A 4 -12.73 -9.34 -13.52
N GLU A 5 -13.83 -9.13 -12.80
CA GLU A 5 -14.20 -7.76 -12.35
C GLU A 5 -13.55 -7.33 -11.03
N GLN A 6 -12.81 -8.22 -10.35
CA GLN A 6 -12.23 -7.95 -9.03
C GLN A 6 -10.83 -7.30 -9.09
N CYS A 7 -10.08 -7.45 -10.19
CA CYS A 7 -8.69 -6.98 -10.29
C CYS A 7 -8.56 -5.46 -10.47
N SER A 8 -9.59 -4.80 -11.04
CA SER A 8 -9.54 -3.36 -11.33
C SER A 8 -9.80 -2.45 -10.12
N GLN A 9 -10.50 -2.92 -9.10
CA GLN A 9 -10.93 -2.05 -8.00
C GLN A 9 -9.80 -1.83 -6.99
N THR A 10 -9.12 -2.90 -6.58
CA THR A 10 -7.98 -2.85 -5.67
C THR A 10 -6.81 -2.08 -6.29
N GLU A 11 -6.52 -2.27 -7.59
CA GLU A 11 -5.46 -1.54 -8.28
C GLU A 11 -5.72 -0.02 -8.30
N ARG A 12 -6.96 0.39 -8.57
CA ARG A 12 -7.33 1.82 -8.57
C ARG A 12 -7.20 2.44 -7.18
N GLN A 13 -7.70 1.76 -6.14
CA GLN A 13 -7.61 2.26 -4.77
C GLN A 13 -6.17 2.34 -4.30
N ALA A 14 -5.38 1.29 -4.54
CA ALA A 14 -3.97 1.26 -4.23
C ALA A 14 -3.22 2.40 -4.93
N ARG A 15 -3.48 2.63 -6.22
CA ARG A 15 -2.87 3.74 -6.98
C ARG A 15 -3.24 5.12 -6.46
N GLN A 16 -4.45 5.30 -5.96
CA GLN A 16 -4.86 6.57 -5.35
C GLN A 16 -4.18 6.78 -4.01
N LEU A 17 -4.15 5.75 -3.15
CA LEU A 17 -3.44 5.79 -1.85
C LEU A 17 -1.95 6.07 -2.07
N TYR A 18 -1.34 5.38 -3.03
CA TYR A 18 0.06 5.54 -3.38
C TYR A 18 0.39 6.97 -3.78
N LYS A 19 -0.42 7.58 -4.66
CA LYS A 19 -0.22 8.99 -5.06
C LYS A 19 -0.48 9.98 -3.94
N LEU A 20 -1.35 9.63 -2.99
CA LEU A 20 -1.62 10.48 -1.82
C LEU A 20 -0.44 10.49 -0.86
N CYS A 21 0.21 9.34 -0.68
CA CYS A 21 1.35 9.20 0.20
C CYS A 21 2.67 9.61 -0.44
N ASP A 22 2.86 9.39 -1.74
CA ASP A 22 4.07 9.77 -2.50
C ASP A 22 3.80 11.00 -3.40
N PRO A 23 3.75 12.23 -2.84
CA PRO A 23 3.55 13.44 -3.63
C PRO A 23 4.73 13.74 -4.55
N GLU A 24 5.92 13.24 -4.22
CA GLU A 24 7.14 13.41 -5.02
C GLU A 24 7.24 12.42 -6.19
N ASN A 25 6.34 11.43 -6.26
CA ASN A 25 6.39 10.39 -7.28
C ASN A 25 7.76 9.67 -7.30
N ARG A 26 8.33 9.42 -6.12
CA ARG A 26 9.55 8.65 -5.94
C ARG A 26 9.41 7.23 -6.48
N GLY A 27 8.19 6.69 -6.45
CA GLY A 27 7.93 5.34 -6.92
C GLY A 27 8.17 4.26 -5.86
N PHE A 28 8.31 4.66 -4.59
CA PHE A 28 8.29 3.80 -3.39
C PHE A 28 7.69 4.58 -2.20
N LEU A 29 7.14 3.86 -1.22
CA LEU A 29 6.62 4.41 0.03
C LEU A 29 7.56 4.02 1.18
N THR A 30 7.96 5.00 1.99
CA THR A 30 8.73 4.74 3.21
C THR A 30 7.80 4.54 4.41
N ARG A 31 8.33 4.09 5.56
CA ARG A 31 7.55 4.01 6.82
C ARG A 31 6.86 5.34 7.17
N GLU A 32 7.51 6.48 6.90
CA GLU A 32 6.90 7.81 7.09
C GLU A 32 5.71 8.05 6.15
N ASP A 33 5.84 7.69 4.87
CA ASP A 33 4.75 7.81 3.91
C ASP A 33 3.59 6.86 4.27
N LEU A 34 3.90 5.70 4.85
CA LEU A 34 2.89 4.75 5.32
C LEU A 34 2.22 5.22 6.60
N ALA A 35 2.94 5.86 7.52
CA ALA A 35 2.36 6.49 8.70
C ALA A 35 1.32 7.56 8.31
N ARG A 36 1.50 8.24 7.18
CA ARG A 36 0.49 9.16 6.61
C ARG A 36 -0.78 8.47 6.13
N LEU A 37 -0.74 7.16 5.85
CA LEU A 37 -1.97 6.40 5.56
C LEU A 37 -2.88 6.30 6.78
N SER A 38 -2.40 6.53 8.01
CA SER A 38 -3.27 6.57 9.21
C SER A 38 -4.37 7.64 9.14
N ASP A 39 -4.18 8.67 8.32
CA ASP A 39 -5.18 9.72 8.10
C ASP A 39 -6.24 9.28 7.06
N VAL A 40 -5.87 8.35 6.17
CA VAL A 40 -6.72 7.88 5.06
C VAL A 40 -7.39 6.55 5.38
N LEU A 41 -6.74 5.72 6.19
CA LEU A 41 -7.18 4.40 6.61
C LEU A 41 -7.26 4.37 8.14
N PRO A 42 -8.23 3.67 8.73
CA PRO A 42 -8.41 3.59 10.19
C PRO A 42 -7.41 2.61 10.83
N PHE A 43 -6.11 2.79 10.59
CA PHE A 43 -5.02 2.02 11.18
C PHE A 43 -4.12 2.94 12.01
N THR A 44 -3.59 2.43 13.12
CA THR A 44 -2.59 3.15 13.93
C THR A 44 -1.18 3.01 13.34
N GLU A 45 -0.25 3.89 13.72
CA GLU A 45 1.17 3.77 13.34
C GLU A 45 1.73 2.37 13.61
N GLU A 46 1.44 1.77 14.77
CA GLU A 46 1.88 0.40 15.10
C GLU A 46 1.32 -0.66 14.14
N GLN A 47 0.06 -0.51 13.70
CA GLN A 47 -0.53 -1.42 12.73
C GLN A 47 0.04 -1.19 11.33
N LEU A 48 0.31 0.06 10.98
CA LEU A 48 0.93 0.41 9.70
C LEU A 48 2.36 -0.08 9.64
N ASP A 49 3.12 -0.06 10.74
CA ASP A 49 4.46 -0.63 10.82
C ASP A 49 4.43 -2.15 10.63
N ALA A 50 3.52 -2.85 11.33
CA ALA A 50 3.34 -4.29 11.15
C ALA A 50 2.87 -4.67 9.74
N VAL A 51 2.00 -3.85 9.12
CA VAL A 51 1.61 -3.99 7.72
C VAL A 51 2.80 -3.71 6.83
N PHE A 52 3.58 -2.66 7.09
CA PHE A 52 4.78 -2.29 6.34
C PHE A 52 5.74 -3.47 6.29
N GLU A 53 6.13 -3.99 7.45
CA GLU A 53 7.03 -5.15 7.55
C GLU A 53 6.46 -6.41 6.90
N SER A 54 5.13 -6.57 6.91
CA SER A 54 4.50 -7.70 6.23
C SER A 54 4.45 -7.55 4.72
N LEU A 55 4.49 -6.32 4.21
CA LEU A 55 4.45 -6.00 2.78
C LEU A 55 5.86 -5.87 2.18
N ASP A 56 6.81 -5.33 2.95
CA ASP A 56 8.23 -5.13 2.61
C ASP A 56 8.94 -6.49 2.65
N GLN A 57 8.86 -7.23 1.54
CA GLN A 57 9.44 -8.56 1.45
C GLN A 57 10.95 -8.53 1.22
N ASP A 58 11.44 -7.45 0.62
CA ASP A 58 12.87 -7.25 0.38
C ASP A 58 13.59 -6.70 1.63
N GLY A 59 12.85 -6.08 2.56
CA GLY A 59 13.42 -5.54 3.79
C GLY A 59 14.23 -4.27 3.54
N ASP A 60 13.95 -3.54 2.46
CA ASP A 60 14.67 -2.33 2.08
C ASP A 60 14.07 -1.08 2.72
N GLU A 61 13.05 -1.23 3.58
CA GLU A 61 12.29 -0.13 4.17
C GLU A 61 11.57 0.75 3.12
N HIS A 62 11.37 0.20 1.93
CA HIS A 62 10.76 0.85 0.78
C HIS A 62 9.70 -0.05 0.16
N LEU A 63 8.43 0.36 0.29
CA LEU A 63 7.32 -0.32 -0.35
C LEU A 63 7.16 0.15 -1.79
N THR A 64 7.56 -0.69 -2.73
CA THR A 64 7.32 -0.41 -4.13
C THR A 64 5.83 -0.52 -4.46
N TYR A 65 5.42 0.14 -5.54
CA TYR A 65 4.04 0.07 -6.03
C TYR A 65 3.57 -1.39 -6.25
N GLY A 66 4.48 -2.27 -6.66
CA GLY A 66 4.19 -3.69 -6.84
C GLY A 66 3.89 -4.41 -5.53
N GLU A 67 4.71 -4.23 -4.51
CA GLU A 67 4.53 -4.83 -3.18
C GLU A 67 3.27 -4.31 -2.48
N PHE A 68 3.02 -3.01 -2.60
CA PHE A 68 1.82 -2.38 -2.07
C PHE A 68 0.54 -2.94 -2.71
N LEU A 69 0.56 -3.14 -4.04
CA LEU A 69 -0.54 -3.78 -4.76
C LEU A 69 -0.72 -5.25 -4.38
N ASP A 70 0.37 -6.01 -4.32
CA ASP A 70 0.33 -7.44 -4.00
C ASP A 70 -0.28 -7.68 -2.63
N GLY A 71 0.13 -6.92 -1.62
CA GLY A 71 -0.40 -7.13 -0.29
C GLY A 71 -1.76 -6.50 -0.03
N LEU A 72 -2.13 -5.38 -0.67
CA LEU A 72 -3.53 -4.93 -0.70
C LEU A 72 -4.43 -5.92 -1.44
N GLY A 73 -3.91 -6.58 -2.47
CA GLY A 73 -4.59 -7.67 -3.17
C GLY A 73 -4.82 -8.90 -2.30
N LYS A 74 -3.87 -9.25 -1.43
CA LYS A 74 -3.97 -10.38 -0.48
C LYS A 74 -4.89 -10.13 0.72
N LEU A 75 -5.25 -8.87 0.99
CA LEU A 75 -6.23 -8.51 2.04
C LEU A 75 -7.69 -8.75 1.60
N CYS A 76 -7.93 -9.15 0.34
CA CYS A 76 -9.24 -9.37 -0.26
C CYS A 76 -9.57 -10.87 -0.41
#